data_AF-A0A947HBZ0-F1
#
_entry.id   AF-A0A947HBZ0-F1
#
_cell.length_a   1.000
_cell.length_b   1.000
_cell.length_c   1.000
_cell.angle_alpha   90.00
_cell.angle_beta   90.00
_cell.angle_gamma   90.00
#
_symmetry.space_group_name_H-M   'P 1'
#
loop_
_entity.id
_entity.type
_entity.pdbx_description
1 polymer ?
#
loop_
_entity_poly.entity_id
_entity_poly.type
_entity_poly.pdbx_seq_one_letter_code
_entity_poly.pdbx_strand_id
1 'polypeptide(L)'
;MLKPLPLLSPSGLAMIQQQSISRLLEHPTPLVQGLSPVPASGRDQFQLMHPSLLQRHTTTPVAAPPVTFSSPSQQLTQLGQKYGIPFQGGSLERYQSDVIKAIIKVKAREKGIPEQVALGMAGNESGWKMWSDVSKGTLVQGRNVREGILKSTDWGVMQINDKAHGTSAVFPRVKYDLEFNIDYGLTFLARQREKIKGDLGLGLGDWDRTVASYNLGHDPKTDKSLAIAQRYVTHVSNRSQMA
;
A
#
# COMPACT_ATOMS: atom_id res chain seq x y z
N MET A 1 4.25 38.90 -56.01
CA MET A 1 3.71 39.92 -55.07
C MET A 1 2.95 39.21 -53.95
N LEU A 2 3.39 39.41 -52.69
CA LEU A 2 2.64 39.50 -51.41
C LEU A 2 1.52 38.47 -51.13
N LYS A 3 1.41 37.75 -50.00
CA LYS A 3 1.83 37.95 -48.59
C LYS A 3 1.82 36.59 -47.82
N PRO A 4 2.66 36.38 -46.79
CA PRO A 4 2.57 35.23 -45.87
C PRO A 4 1.70 35.52 -44.62
N LEU A 5 1.12 34.46 -44.04
CA LEU A 5 0.33 34.46 -42.79
C LEU A 5 1.15 33.91 -41.59
N PRO A 6 0.78 34.23 -40.33
CA PRO A 6 1.73 34.40 -39.23
C PRO A 6 2.01 33.15 -38.38
N LEU A 7 3.21 33.15 -37.80
CA LEU A 7 3.65 32.33 -36.67
C LEU A 7 2.99 32.77 -35.37
N LEU A 8 2.52 31.81 -34.57
CA LEU A 8 2.14 32.00 -33.17
C LEU A 8 3.04 31.15 -32.27
N SER A 9 3.79 31.85 -31.42
CA SER A 9 4.54 31.32 -30.27
C SER A 9 3.63 31.25 -29.03
N PRO A 10 3.95 30.38 -28.07
CA PRO A 10 4.18 30.85 -26.69
C PRO A 10 5.49 30.23 -26.15
N SER A 11 6.48 31.00 -25.71
CA SER A 11 6.58 31.72 -24.42
C SER A 11 6.56 30.81 -23.18
N GLY A 12 7.74 30.63 -22.58
CA GLY A 12 7.91 30.83 -21.13
C GLY A 12 7.95 29.62 -20.21
N LEU A 13 9.18 29.15 -19.94
CA LEU A 13 9.78 28.91 -18.61
C LEU A 13 8.89 28.40 -17.45
N ALA A 14 9.27 27.24 -16.89
CA ALA A 14 9.90 27.21 -15.56
C ALA A 14 10.41 25.81 -15.20
N MET A 15 11.73 25.69 -14.97
CA MET A 15 12.34 24.57 -14.27
C MET A 15 11.78 24.52 -12.84
N ILE A 16 11.20 23.39 -12.43
CA ILE A 16 10.93 23.15 -11.00
C ILE A 16 12.20 22.58 -10.39
N GLN A 17 12.98 23.48 -9.81
CA GLN A 17 14.10 23.18 -8.92
C GLN A 17 13.52 22.58 -7.63
N GLN A 18 13.85 21.31 -7.34
CA GLN A 18 13.64 20.73 -6.02
C GLN A 18 14.53 21.48 -5.02
N GLN A 19 13.95 22.42 -4.27
CA GLN A 19 14.62 23.05 -3.13
C GLN A 19 14.16 22.36 -1.84
N SER A 20 15.10 21.60 -1.26
CA SER A 20 15.12 21.24 0.15
C SER A 20 15.25 22.53 0.97
N ILE A 21 14.29 22.82 1.85
CA ILE A 21 14.43 23.92 2.82
C ILE A 21 14.35 23.35 4.23
N SER A 22 15.51 23.36 4.89
CA SER A 22 15.65 23.45 6.34
C SER A 22 15.36 24.88 6.79
N ARG A 23 14.56 25.08 7.84
CA ARG A 23 14.67 26.27 8.73
C ARG A 23 14.30 25.95 10.18
N LEU A 24 15.31 26.11 11.03
CA LEU A 24 15.24 26.52 12.44
C LEU A 24 15.00 28.05 12.51
N LEU A 25 14.24 28.54 13.49
CA LEU A 25 14.69 29.46 14.56
C LEU A 25 13.51 30.06 15.37
N GLU A 26 13.86 30.54 16.57
CA GLU A 26 13.06 30.73 17.80
C GLU A 26 12.58 32.18 18.06
N HIS A 27 11.84 32.35 19.18
CA HIS A 27 11.83 33.47 20.18
C HIS A 27 10.47 34.22 20.43
N PRO A 28 10.22 34.88 21.60
CA PRO A 28 9.35 34.33 22.69
C PRO A 28 8.28 35.28 23.31
N THR A 29 7.41 34.73 24.21
CA THR A 29 6.67 35.34 25.39
C THR A 29 5.57 36.43 25.18
N PRO A 30 4.64 36.73 26.16
CA PRO A 30 4.42 36.21 27.54
C PRO A 30 2.95 35.82 27.96
N LEU A 31 2.85 35.38 29.22
CA LEU A 31 1.74 35.03 30.16
C LEU A 31 0.37 35.74 30.08
N VAL A 32 -0.70 34.95 30.31
CA VAL A 32 -1.86 35.32 31.17
C VAL A 32 -2.36 34.09 31.96
N GLN A 33 -2.60 34.27 33.26
CA GLN A 33 -3.07 33.28 34.25
C GLN A 33 -4.60 33.07 34.25
N GLY A 34 -5.00 31.84 34.55
CA GLY A 34 -6.09 31.53 35.49
C GLY A 34 -7.51 31.40 34.94
N LEU A 35 -8.07 30.18 34.99
CA LEU A 35 -9.34 29.84 35.65
C LEU A 35 -9.53 28.30 35.71
N SER A 36 -10.05 27.83 36.85
CA SER A 36 -10.11 26.47 37.39
C SER A 36 -11.17 25.54 36.75
N PRO A 37 -11.21 24.22 37.10
CA PRO A 37 -11.64 23.15 36.21
C PRO A 37 -13.13 22.76 36.32
N VAL A 38 -13.68 22.24 35.22
CA VAL A 38 -14.97 21.53 35.17
C VAL A 38 -14.68 20.04 34.98
N PRO A 39 -15.24 19.11 35.79
CA PRO A 39 -15.01 17.68 35.63
C PRO A 39 -15.90 17.13 34.51
N ALA A 40 -15.29 16.66 33.42
CA ALA A 40 -15.97 15.82 32.44
C ALA A 40 -15.82 14.35 32.84
N SER A 41 -16.88 13.81 33.44
CA SER A 41 -17.18 12.39 33.49
C SER A 41 -17.35 11.83 32.08
N GLY A 42 -16.94 10.57 31.88
CA GLY A 42 -17.30 9.77 30.70
C GLY A 42 -16.15 9.49 29.73
N ARG A 43 -15.26 8.58 30.11
CA ARG A 43 -14.59 7.71 29.13
C ARG A 43 -14.71 6.26 29.61
N ASP A 44 -15.63 5.55 28.96
CA ASP A 44 -15.72 4.11 28.94
C ASP A 44 -14.36 3.52 28.57
N GLN A 45 -13.67 2.98 29.57
CA GLN A 45 -12.58 2.05 29.37
C GLN A 45 -13.22 0.71 28.98
N PHE A 46 -13.12 0.35 27.70
CA PHE A 46 -13.30 -1.04 27.29
C PHE A 46 -12.17 -1.87 27.93
N GLN A 47 -12.51 -2.47 29.07
CA GLN A 47 -11.72 -3.45 29.78
C GLN A 47 -11.80 -4.77 28.99
N LEU A 48 -10.76 -5.08 28.21
CA LEU A 48 -10.63 -6.41 27.61
C LEU A 48 -10.37 -7.41 28.74
N MET A 49 -11.37 -8.26 28.97
CA MET A 49 -11.30 -9.38 29.90
C MET A 49 -10.10 -10.28 29.57
N HIS A 50 -9.23 -10.48 30.55
CA HIS A 50 -8.23 -11.54 30.55
C HIS A 50 -8.91 -12.87 30.92
N PRO A 51 -8.83 -13.92 30.08
CA PRO A 51 -9.01 -15.27 30.55
C PRO A 51 -7.65 -15.80 31.02
N SER A 52 -7.40 -15.70 32.33
CA SER A 52 -6.37 -16.51 32.96
C SER A 52 -6.91 -17.92 33.18
N LEU A 53 -6.06 -18.91 32.86
CA LEU A 53 -6.09 -20.33 33.24
C LEU A 53 -6.90 -21.25 32.34
N LEU A 54 -6.19 -21.96 31.44
CA LEU A 54 -6.28 -23.42 31.31
C LEU A 54 -4.99 -23.97 30.67
N GLN A 55 -4.37 -24.91 31.40
CA GLN A 55 -3.39 -25.92 30.99
C GLN A 55 -1.97 -25.48 30.55
N ARG A 56 -1.04 -25.64 31.52
CA ARG A 56 0.36 -25.95 31.26
C ARG A 56 0.45 -27.34 30.62
N HIS A 57 0.53 -27.40 29.30
CA HIS A 57 1.23 -28.49 28.63
C HIS A 57 2.59 -27.97 28.19
N THR A 58 3.65 -28.63 28.64
CA THR A 58 4.99 -28.51 28.09
C THR A 58 4.95 -28.96 26.63
N THR A 59 4.58 -28.06 25.73
CA THR A 59 4.81 -28.24 24.29
C THR A 59 6.23 -27.79 24.02
N THR A 60 7.14 -28.75 23.85
CA THR A 60 8.34 -28.57 23.04
C THR A 60 7.94 -27.75 21.82
N PRO A 61 8.59 -26.62 21.50
CA PRO A 61 8.25 -25.88 20.29
C PRO A 61 8.51 -26.83 19.13
N VAL A 62 7.44 -27.36 18.53
CA VAL A 62 7.52 -28.01 17.23
C VAL A 62 8.01 -26.92 16.31
N ALA A 63 9.30 -26.98 15.97
CA ALA A 63 9.87 -26.11 14.95
C ALA A 63 9.00 -26.30 13.72
N ALA A 64 8.23 -25.27 13.36
CA ALA A 64 7.48 -25.29 12.13
C ALA A 64 8.45 -25.66 11.00
N PRO A 65 8.13 -26.64 10.14
CA PRO A 65 9.02 -27.00 9.06
C PRO A 65 9.39 -25.74 8.27
N PRO A 66 10.66 -25.60 7.83
CA PRO A 66 11.06 -24.44 7.06
C PRO A 66 10.16 -24.35 5.82
N VAL A 67 9.47 -23.22 5.67
CA VAL A 67 8.66 -22.97 4.48
C VAL A 67 9.63 -22.79 3.31
N THR A 68 9.75 -23.80 2.47
CA THR A 68 10.54 -23.72 1.23
C THR A 68 9.68 -23.06 0.17
N PHE A 69 10.09 -21.86 -0.26
CA PHE A 69 9.46 -21.16 -1.36
C PHE A 69 10.18 -21.51 -2.67
N SER A 70 9.42 -21.69 -3.75
CA SER A 70 9.97 -21.83 -5.09
C SER A 70 10.71 -20.55 -5.49
N SER A 71 11.70 -20.68 -6.36
CA SER A 71 12.45 -19.51 -6.85
C SER A 71 11.53 -18.52 -7.56
N PRO A 72 11.87 -17.23 -7.64
CA PRO A 72 11.06 -16.22 -8.32
C PRO A 72 10.66 -16.65 -9.74
N SER A 73 11.62 -17.13 -10.54
CA SER A 73 11.36 -17.58 -11.91
C SER A 73 10.44 -18.81 -11.95
N GLN A 74 10.54 -19.73 -10.99
CA GLN A 74 9.63 -20.88 -10.87
C GLN A 74 8.21 -20.41 -10.52
N GLN A 75 8.05 -19.52 -9.54
CA GLN A 75 6.75 -18.93 -9.19
C GLN A 75 6.13 -18.24 -10.40
N LEU A 76 6.87 -17.38 -11.10
CA LEU A 76 6.37 -16.67 -12.28
C LEU A 76 5.99 -17.61 -13.42
N THR A 77 6.75 -18.68 -13.65
CA THR A 77 6.43 -19.66 -14.70
C THR A 77 5.15 -20.42 -14.36
N GLN A 78 5.05 -20.93 -13.14
CA GLN A 78 3.89 -21.68 -12.66
C GLN A 78 2.62 -20.81 -12.63
N LEU A 79 2.73 -19.59 -12.10
CA LEU A 79 1.62 -18.65 -12.05
C LEU A 79 1.26 -18.14 -13.45
N GLY A 80 2.23 -17.86 -14.30
CA GLY A 80 1.95 -17.49 -15.70
C GLY A 80 1.16 -18.57 -16.42
N GLN A 81 1.54 -19.85 -16.28
CA GLN A 81 0.74 -20.96 -16.82
C GLN A 81 -0.67 -21.01 -16.22
N LYS A 82 -0.80 -20.93 -14.89
CA LYS A 82 -2.09 -20.94 -14.18
C LYS A 82 -3.02 -19.81 -14.63
N TYR A 83 -2.46 -18.63 -14.91
CA TYR A 83 -3.20 -17.41 -15.25
C TYR A 83 -3.21 -17.10 -16.76
N GLY A 84 -2.75 -18.02 -17.60
CA GLY A 84 -2.82 -17.90 -19.07
C GLY A 84 -1.82 -16.91 -19.69
N ILE A 85 -0.73 -16.60 -19.00
CA ILE A 85 0.36 -15.74 -19.45
C ILE A 85 1.61 -16.62 -19.71
N PRO A 86 1.78 -17.18 -20.93
CA PRO A 86 2.95 -18.00 -21.23
C PRO A 86 4.22 -17.13 -21.32
N PHE A 87 5.35 -17.66 -20.88
CA PHE A 87 6.64 -17.00 -21.10
C PHE A 87 7.07 -17.16 -22.56
N GLN A 88 7.19 -16.06 -23.28
CA GLN A 88 7.55 -16.04 -24.71
C GLN A 88 9.03 -15.69 -24.96
N GLY A 89 9.88 -15.78 -23.92
CA GLY A 89 11.23 -15.23 -23.94
C GLY A 89 11.26 -13.72 -23.67
N GLY A 90 12.46 -13.18 -23.45
CA GLY A 90 12.67 -11.76 -23.17
C GLY A 90 12.84 -11.43 -21.68
N SER A 91 12.46 -10.21 -21.29
CA SER A 91 12.69 -9.67 -19.94
C SER A 91 11.78 -10.33 -18.89
N LEU A 92 12.40 -10.88 -17.84
CA LEU A 92 11.70 -11.42 -16.67
C LEU A 92 10.94 -10.34 -15.91
N GLU A 93 11.41 -9.09 -15.95
CA GLU A 93 10.77 -7.95 -15.30
C GLU A 93 9.43 -7.62 -15.96
N ARG A 94 9.39 -7.64 -17.30
CA ARG A 94 8.14 -7.46 -18.05
C ARG A 94 7.19 -8.63 -17.79
N TYR A 95 7.71 -9.86 -17.89
CA TYR A 95 6.92 -11.07 -17.63
C TYR A 95 6.32 -11.08 -16.21
N GLN A 96 7.08 -10.68 -15.19
CA GLN A 96 6.56 -10.49 -13.83
C GLN A 96 5.36 -9.56 -13.80
N SER A 97 5.46 -8.39 -14.43
CA SER A 97 4.38 -7.39 -14.45
C SER A 97 3.12 -7.97 -15.11
N ASP A 98 3.27 -8.65 -16.25
CA ASP A 98 2.15 -9.24 -16.97
C ASP A 98 1.45 -10.35 -16.15
N VAL A 99 2.24 -11.22 -15.52
CA VAL A 99 1.72 -12.27 -14.61
C VAL A 99 1.02 -11.65 -13.40
N ILE A 100 1.61 -10.63 -12.76
CA ILE A 100 1.02 -9.93 -11.61
C ILE A 100 -0.32 -9.30 -11.99
N LYS A 101 -0.38 -8.58 -13.11
CA LYS A 101 -1.63 -7.97 -13.59
C LYS A 101 -2.71 -9.03 -13.84
N ALA A 102 -2.35 -10.19 -14.40
CA ALA A 102 -3.30 -11.29 -14.62
C ALA A 102 -3.84 -11.87 -13.30
N ILE A 103 -2.96 -12.10 -12.32
CA ILE A 103 -3.37 -12.54 -10.97
C ILE A 103 -4.34 -11.52 -10.35
N ILE A 104 -3.98 -10.23 -10.38
CA ILE A 104 -4.79 -9.15 -9.79
C ILE A 104 -6.19 -9.13 -10.39
N LYS A 105 -6.33 -9.21 -11.72
CA LYS A 105 -7.65 -9.19 -12.38
C LYS A 105 -8.56 -10.31 -11.90
N VAL A 106 -8.03 -11.54 -11.85
CA VAL A 106 -8.79 -12.70 -11.35
C VAL A 106 -9.13 -12.53 -9.88
N LYS A 107 -8.15 -12.20 -9.03
CA LYS A 107 -8.34 -12.04 -7.58
C LYS A 107 -9.22 -10.87 -7.19
N ALA A 108 -9.23 -9.79 -7.96
CA ALA A 108 -10.11 -8.65 -7.78
C ALA A 108 -11.57 -9.05 -8.07
N ARG A 109 -11.80 -9.78 -9.17
CA ARG A 109 -13.13 -10.29 -9.53
C ARG A 109 -13.69 -11.24 -8.48
N GLU A 110 -12.88 -12.18 -7.98
CA GLU A 110 -13.26 -13.09 -6.89
C GLU A 110 -13.76 -12.35 -5.64
N LYS A 111 -13.29 -11.11 -5.42
CA LYS A 111 -13.57 -10.31 -4.22
C LYS A 111 -14.52 -9.14 -4.47
N GLY A 112 -15.06 -9.01 -5.69
CA GLY A 112 -15.94 -7.89 -6.05
C GLY A 112 -15.25 -6.52 -6.06
N ILE A 113 -13.93 -6.48 -6.29
CA ILE A 113 -13.16 -5.24 -6.41
C ILE A 113 -13.07 -4.89 -7.91
N PRO A 114 -13.36 -3.65 -8.33
CA PRO A 114 -13.13 -3.21 -9.70
C PRO A 114 -11.67 -3.43 -10.10
N GLU A 115 -11.45 -4.13 -11.22
CA GLU A 115 -10.10 -4.52 -11.65
C GLU A 115 -9.15 -3.32 -11.76
N GLN A 116 -9.65 -2.20 -12.29
CA GLN A 116 -8.88 -0.95 -12.41
C GLN A 116 -8.41 -0.40 -11.05
N VAL A 117 -9.23 -0.46 -10.00
CA VAL A 117 -8.84 -0.04 -8.64
C VAL A 117 -7.73 -0.95 -8.11
N ALA A 118 -7.89 -2.27 -8.24
CA ALA A 118 -6.91 -3.24 -7.78
C ALA A 118 -5.58 -3.13 -8.53
N LEU A 119 -5.63 -2.89 -9.84
CA LEU A 119 -4.43 -2.68 -10.65
C LEU A 119 -3.75 -1.36 -10.33
N GLY A 120 -4.51 -0.28 -10.15
CA GLY A 120 -3.97 1.02 -9.75
C GLY A 120 -3.28 0.97 -8.39
N MET A 121 -3.87 0.24 -7.44
CA MET A 121 -3.30 -0.03 -6.13
C MET A 121 -1.91 -0.69 -6.26
N ALA A 122 -1.83 -1.86 -6.87
CA ALA A 122 -0.55 -2.56 -7.04
C ALA A 122 0.48 -1.76 -7.88
N GLY A 123 0.00 -1.01 -8.87
CA GLY A 123 0.85 -0.12 -9.68
C GLY A 123 1.42 1.04 -8.86
N ASN A 124 0.66 1.58 -7.90
CA ASN A 124 1.12 2.61 -6.99
C ASN A 124 2.07 2.06 -5.92
N GLU A 125 1.75 0.89 -5.36
CA GLU A 125 2.52 0.28 -4.27
C GLU A 125 3.90 -0.21 -4.69
N SER A 126 4.00 -0.91 -5.81
CA SER A 126 5.27 -1.51 -6.24
C SER A 126 5.58 -1.38 -7.72
N GLY A 127 4.68 -0.78 -8.50
CA GLY A 127 4.78 -0.76 -9.96
C GLY A 127 4.61 -2.16 -10.56
N TRP A 128 3.73 -2.99 -9.98
CA TRP A 128 3.51 -4.39 -10.35
C TRP A 128 4.78 -5.24 -10.26
N LYS A 129 5.51 -5.11 -9.15
CA LYS A 129 6.72 -5.89 -8.86
C LYS A 129 6.65 -6.55 -7.49
N MET A 130 7.03 -7.83 -7.45
CA MET A 130 7.32 -8.55 -6.20
C MET A 130 8.82 -8.49 -5.93
N TRP A 131 9.62 -8.68 -6.98
CA TRP A 131 11.06 -8.62 -6.97
C TRP A 131 11.57 -7.42 -7.78
N SER A 132 12.56 -6.71 -7.25
CA SER A 132 13.31 -5.70 -7.97
C SER A 132 14.35 -6.32 -8.91
N ASP A 133 14.82 -7.53 -8.58
CA ASP A 133 15.68 -8.37 -9.41
C ASP A 133 15.17 -9.82 -9.28
N VAL A 134 14.49 -10.30 -10.33
CA VAL A 134 13.88 -11.64 -10.36
C VAL A 134 14.94 -12.72 -10.30
N SER A 135 16.09 -12.51 -10.96
CA SER A 135 17.16 -13.51 -11.04
C SER A 135 17.81 -13.78 -9.69
N LYS A 136 17.88 -12.77 -8.83
CA LYS A 136 18.45 -12.87 -7.47
C LYS A 136 17.39 -13.09 -6.39
N GLY A 137 16.11 -12.92 -6.71
CA GLY A 137 15.03 -12.95 -5.72
C GLY A 137 15.06 -11.79 -4.73
N THR A 138 15.63 -10.65 -5.13
CA THR A 138 15.62 -9.44 -4.31
C THR A 138 14.21 -8.88 -4.26
N LEU A 139 13.57 -8.95 -3.10
CA LEU A 139 12.20 -8.47 -2.88
C LEU A 139 12.11 -6.94 -2.92
N VAL A 140 10.99 -6.43 -3.42
CA VAL A 140 10.62 -5.03 -3.24
C VAL A 140 10.24 -4.81 -1.77
N GLN A 141 10.92 -3.84 -1.15
CA GLN A 141 10.76 -3.50 0.26
C GLN A 141 10.59 -1.99 0.44
N GLY A 142 9.45 -1.58 1.00
CA GLY A 142 9.25 -0.25 1.56
C GLY A 142 9.84 -0.14 2.96
N ARG A 143 10.44 1.01 3.29
CA ARG A 143 11.01 1.28 4.61
C ARG A 143 10.34 2.50 5.22
N ASN A 144 9.65 2.30 6.34
CA ASN A 144 9.07 3.39 7.11
C ASN A 144 10.04 3.82 8.21
N VAL A 145 10.81 4.86 7.95
CA VAL A 145 11.77 5.44 8.92
C VAL A 145 11.19 6.72 9.50
N ARG A 146 11.19 6.85 10.82
CA ARG A 146 10.84 8.10 11.53
C ARG A 146 11.95 8.44 12.50
N GLU A 147 12.45 9.68 12.42
CA GLU A 147 13.54 10.17 13.27
C GLU A 147 14.78 9.25 13.22
N GLY A 148 15.13 8.77 12.02
CA GLY A 148 16.25 7.83 11.81
C GLY A 148 16.00 6.38 12.25
N ILE A 149 14.86 6.09 12.91
CA ILE A 149 14.53 4.75 13.40
C ILE A 149 13.62 4.03 12.41
N LEU A 150 14.00 2.82 12.00
CA LEU A 150 13.12 1.94 11.21
C LEU A 150 11.91 1.53 12.06
N LYS A 151 10.73 2.05 11.69
CA LYS A 151 9.48 1.77 12.37
C LYS A 151 8.77 0.57 11.79
N SER A 152 8.81 0.31 10.49
CA SER A 152 8.18 -0.87 9.89
C SER A 152 8.68 -1.08 8.47
N THR A 153 8.36 -2.24 7.89
CA THR A 153 8.69 -2.56 6.50
C THR A 153 7.47 -3.07 5.75
N ASP A 154 7.38 -2.71 4.48
CA ASP A 154 6.28 -3.05 3.58
C ASP A 154 6.81 -3.96 2.47
N TRP A 155 6.08 -5.03 2.13
CA TRP A 155 6.64 -6.10 1.28
C TRP A 155 5.76 -6.48 0.09
N GLY A 156 6.44 -6.70 -1.02
CA GLY A 156 5.88 -7.33 -2.22
C GLY A 156 4.96 -6.41 -3.03
N VAL A 157 4.09 -7.03 -3.83
CA VAL A 157 3.23 -6.34 -4.79
C VAL A 157 2.28 -5.36 -4.13
N MET A 158 1.68 -5.78 -3.02
CA MET A 158 0.67 -5.02 -2.29
C MET A 158 1.26 -4.24 -1.10
N GLN A 159 2.58 -4.22 -0.93
CA GLN A 159 3.30 -3.52 0.14
C GLN A 159 2.70 -3.77 1.54
N ILE A 160 2.58 -5.05 1.92
CA ILE A 160 1.96 -5.42 3.21
C ILE A 160 2.91 -5.12 4.37
N ASN A 161 2.41 -4.39 5.36
CA ASN A 161 3.19 -3.92 6.50
C ASN A 161 3.43 -5.03 7.55
N ASP A 162 4.71 -5.22 7.93
CA ASP A 162 5.14 -6.20 8.92
C ASP A 162 4.60 -5.97 10.34
N LYS A 163 4.38 -4.74 10.75
CA LYS A 163 3.85 -4.43 12.08
C LYS A 163 2.34 -4.51 12.16
N ALA A 164 1.64 -4.13 11.09
CA ALA A 164 0.18 -4.18 11.07
C ALA A 164 -0.37 -5.59 10.86
N HIS A 165 0.37 -6.47 10.17
CA HIS A 165 -0.09 -7.80 9.75
C HIS A 165 0.80 -8.96 10.26
N GLY A 166 1.78 -8.67 11.12
CA GLY A 166 2.94 -9.51 11.46
C GLY A 166 2.73 -10.78 12.27
N THR A 167 1.58 -11.45 12.18
CA THR A 167 1.47 -12.78 12.79
C THR A 167 2.47 -13.73 12.14
N SER A 168 3.19 -14.51 12.95
CA SER A 168 4.27 -15.41 12.50
C SER A 168 3.77 -16.48 11.51
N ALA A 169 2.48 -16.81 11.53
CA ALA A 169 1.87 -17.77 10.62
C ALA A 169 1.64 -17.21 9.21
N VAL A 170 1.37 -15.91 9.07
CA VAL A 170 0.93 -15.30 7.80
C VAL A 170 2.08 -14.57 7.12
N PHE A 171 2.89 -13.84 7.90
CA PHE A 171 3.83 -12.88 7.33
C PHE A 171 4.94 -13.49 6.47
N PRO A 172 5.53 -14.66 6.82
CA PRO A 172 6.49 -15.32 5.93
C PRO A 172 5.90 -15.61 4.55
N ARG A 173 4.63 -16.04 4.49
CA ARG A 173 3.98 -16.35 3.21
C ARG A 173 3.68 -15.09 2.41
N VAL A 174 3.14 -14.03 3.04
CA VAL A 174 2.93 -12.73 2.38
C VAL A 174 4.23 -12.20 1.77
N LYS A 175 5.36 -12.43 2.43
CA LYS A 175 6.65 -11.90 2.00
C LYS A 175 7.25 -12.64 0.80
N TYR A 176 7.03 -13.95 0.67
CA TYR A 176 7.77 -14.79 -0.30
C TYR A 176 6.90 -15.50 -1.34
N ASP A 177 5.58 -15.60 -1.12
CA ASP A 177 4.62 -16.19 -2.04
C ASP A 177 3.87 -15.08 -2.79
N LEU A 178 4.12 -14.97 -4.10
CA LEU A 178 3.58 -13.91 -4.95
C LEU A 178 2.05 -13.88 -4.98
N GLU A 179 1.43 -15.04 -5.21
CA GLU A 179 -0.02 -15.11 -5.31
C GLU A 179 -0.66 -14.81 -3.95
N PHE A 180 -0.08 -15.34 -2.87
CA PHE A 180 -0.58 -15.07 -1.52
C PHE A 180 -0.42 -13.60 -1.11
N ASN A 181 0.66 -12.92 -1.51
CA ASN A 181 0.82 -11.47 -1.28
C ASN A 181 -0.34 -10.67 -1.89
N ILE A 182 -0.66 -10.95 -3.16
CA ILE A 182 -1.74 -10.28 -3.88
C ILE A 182 -3.10 -10.62 -3.26
N ASP A 183 -3.35 -11.91 -3.01
CA ASP A 183 -4.62 -12.38 -2.45
C ASP A 183 -4.88 -11.78 -1.06
N TYR A 184 -3.85 -11.73 -0.21
CA TYR A 184 -3.94 -11.14 1.12
C TYR A 184 -4.24 -9.64 1.08
N GLY A 185 -3.51 -8.88 0.27
CA GLY A 185 -3.73 -7.43 0.12
C GLY A 185 -5.13 -7.09 -0.38
N LEU A 186 -5.61 -7.81 -1.40
CA LEU A 186 -6.96 -7.62 -1.92
C LEU A 186 -8.04 -8.09 -0.92
N THR A 187 -7.79 -9.14 -0.16
CA THR A 187 -8.71 -9.58 0.92
C THR A 187 -8.81 -8.50 2.01
N PHE A 188 -7.69 -7.87 2.37
CA PHE A 188 -7.70 -6.76 3.31
C PHE A 188 -8.49 -5.56 2.76
N LEU A 189 -8.26 -5.17 1.50
CA LEU A 189 -9.01 -4.09 0.86
C LEU A 189 -10.52 -4.37 0.82
N ALA A 190 -10.92 -5.59 0.48
CA ALA A 190 -12.33 -6.01 0.51
C ALA A 190 -12.95 -5.90 1.91
N ARG A 191 -12.22 -6.27 2.96
CA ARG A 191 -12.68 -6.11 4.35
C ARG A 191 -12.79 -4.65 4.76
N GLN A 192 -11.90 -3.78 4.28
CA GLN A 192 -12.04 -2.34 4.48
C GLN A 192 -13.30 -1.82 3.79
N ARG A 193 -13.58 -2.30 2.58
CA ARG A 193 -14.74 -1.91 1.78
C ARG A 193 -16.08 -2.14 2.48
N GLU A 194 -16.19 -3.21 3.27
CA GLU A 194 -17.39 -3.52 4.07
C GLU A 194 -17.73 -2.42 5.08
N LYS A 195 -16.73 -1.65 5.54
CA LYS A 195 -16.86 -0.68 6.63
C LYS A 195 -16.68 0.76 6.20
N ILE A 196 -15.83 0.98 5.20
CA ILE A 196 -15.37 2.30 4.77
C ILE A 196 -15.59 2.40 3.27
N LYS A 197 -16.55 3.23 2.88
CA LYS A 197 -16.88 3.56 1.50
C LYS A 197 -17.29 5.03 1.41
N GLY A 198 -17.12 5.61 0.24
CA GLY A 198 -17.54 6.97 -0.04
C GLY A 198 -16.59 7.67 -1.01
N ASP A 199 -17.19 8.60 -1.73
CA ASP A 199 -16.54 9.44 -2.72
C ASP A 199 -15.85 10.63 -2.04
N LEU A 200 -14.62 10.92 -2.47
CA LEU A 200 -13.85 12.09 -2.06
C LEU A 200 -13.56 13.02 -3.25
N GLY A 201 -14.06 12.69 -4.45
CA GLY A 201 -13.80 13.43 -5.70
C GLY A 201 -12.40 13.18 -6.27
N LEU A 202 -11.79 12.02 -5.98
CA LEU A 202 -10.38 11.71 -6.30
C LEU A 202 -10.21 10.77 -7.50
N GLY A 203 -11.33 10.42 -8.13
CA GLY A 203 -11.36 9.72 -9.42
C GLY A 203 -11.57 8.21 -9.33
N LEU A 204 -11.70 7.62 -8.14
CA LEU A 204 -12.14 6.22 -7.98
C LEU A 204 -13.62 6.12 -7.56
N GLY A 205 -14.31 7.27 -7.44
CA GLY A 205 -15.71 7.35 -7.06
C GLY A 205 -15.91 6.84 -5.64
N ASP A 206 -16.91 5.99 -5.44
CA ASP A 206 -17.26 5.49 -4.11
C ASP A 206 -16.17 4.63 -3.44
N TRP A 207 -15.10 4.26 -4.17
CA TRP A 207 -13.91 3.57 -3.66
C TRP A 207 -12.85 4.48 -3.02
N ASP A 208 -12.93 5.80 -3.17
CA ASP A 208 -11.89 6.72 -2.72
C ASP A 208 -11.53 6.52 -1.23
N ARG A 209 -12.54 6.51 -0.34
CA ARG A 209 -12.31 6.29 1.10
C ARG A 209 -11.78 4.90 1.41
N THR A 210 -12.25 3.88 0.69
CA THR A 210 -11.78 2.50 0.86
C THR A 210 -10.29 2.41 0.54
N VAL A 211 -9.88 2.97 -0.60
CA VAL A 211 -8.48 3.00 -1.05
C VAL A 211 -7.62 3.82 -0.10
N ALA A 212 -8.10 4.98 0.35
CA ALA A 212 -7.39 5.79 1.35
C ALA A 212 -7.17 5.01 2.66
N SER A 213 -8.16 4.23 3.10
CA SER A 213 -8.09 3.46 4.33
C SER A 213 -7.08 2.31 4.27
N TYR A 214 -6.75 1.82 3.08
CA TYR A 214 -5.68 0.83 2.90
C TYR A 214 -4.33 1.39 3.36
N ASN A 215 -4.00 2.61 2.92
CA ASN A 215 -2.76 3.30 3.28
C ASN A 215 -2.78 3.88 4.71
N LEU A 216 -3.94 4.32 5.20
CA LEU A 216 -4.07 4.96 6.52
C LEU A 216 -4.32 3.95 7.66
N GLY A 217 -4.86 2.77 7.35
CA GLY A 217 -5.39 1.82 8.33
C GLY A 217 -6.73 2.23 8.94
N HIS A 218 -7.31 3.37 8.55
CA HIS A 218 -8.57 3.89 9.07
C HIS A 218 -9.26 4.83 8.06
N ASP A 219 -10.53 5.16 8.31
CA ASP A 219 -11.30 6.12 7.49
C ASP A 219 -10.71 7.54 7.62
N PRO A 220 -10.43 8.26 6.52
CA PRO A 220 -9.97 9.64 6.58
C PRO A 220 -11.10 10.59 7.01
N LYS A 221 -10.98 11.13 8.23
CA LYS A 221 -11.98 12.04 8.84
C LYS A 221 -11.44 13.39 9.29
N THR A 222 -10.12 13.53 9.41
CA THR A 222 -9.46 14.79 9.78
C THR A 222 -8.80 15.41 8.55
N ASP A 223 -8.60 16.74 8.56
CA ASP A 223 -7.92 17.47 7.48
C ASP A 223 -6.57 16.85 7.13
N LYS A 224 -5.80 16.45 8.15
CA LYS A 224 -4.52 15.78 7.97
C LYS A 224 -4.67 14.44 7.22
N SER A 225 -5.65 13.61 7.62
CA SER A 225 -5.89 12.32 6.97
C SER A 225 -6.47 12.48 5.55
N LEU A 226 -7.30 13.51 5.33
CA LEU A 226 -7.85 13.83 4.01
C LEU A 226 -6.76 14.33 3.06
N ALA A 227 -5.80 15.13 3.53
CA ALA A 227 -4.66 15.55 2.72
C ALA A 227 -3.74 14.37 2.33
N ILE A 228 -3.58 13.38 3.22
CA ILE A 228 -2.86 12.15 2.89
C ILE A 228 -3.65 11.32 1.86
N ALA A 229 -4.96 11.16 2.07
CA ALA A 229 -5.85 10.47 1.15
C ALA A 229 -5.82 11.09 -0.25
N GLN A 230 -5.90 12.43 -0.35
CA GLN A 230 -5.80 13.17 -1.60
C GLN A 230 -4.60 12.72 -2.43
N ARG A 231 -3.40 12.74 -1.85
CA ARG A 231 -2.17 12.37 -2.57
C ARG A 231 -2.20 10.91 -3.00
N TYR A 232 -2.52 10.03 -2.05
CA TYR A 232 -2.45 8.58 -2.28
C TYR A 232 -3.49 8.11 -3.31
N VAL A 233 -4.76 8.46 -3.11
CA VAL A 233 -5.86 8.04 -3.99
C VAL A 233 -5.71 8.64 -5.39
N THR A 234 -5.26 9.90 -5.51
CA THR A 234 -4.99 10.50 -6.82
C THR A 234 -3.92 9.71 -7.59
N HIS A 235 -2.84 9.29 -6.92
CA HIS A 235 -1.81 8.47 -7.57
C HIS A 235 -2.35 7.09 -7.99
N VAL A 236 -3.15 6.45 -7.14
CA VAL A 236 -3.83 5.18 -7.48
C VAL A 236 -4.76 5.37 -8.68
N SER A 237 -5.54 6.45 -8.72
CA SER A 237 -6.42 6.79 -9.84
C SER A 237 -5.64 6.94 -11.15
N ASN A 238 -4.55 7.71 -11.13
CA ASN A 238 -3.67 7.86 -12.30
C ASN A 238 -3.06 6.53 -12.74
N ARG A 239 -2.65 5.68 -11.79
CA ARG A 239 -2.14 4.33 -12.09
C ARG A 239 -3.20 3.40 -12.67
N SER A 240 -4.45 3.54 -12.23
CA SER A 240 -5.58 2.77 -12.73
C SER A 240 -5.84 3.04 -14.22
N GLN A 241 -5.59 4.27 -14.68
CA GLN A 241 -5.74 4.67 -16.08
C GLN A 241 -4.60 4.17 -16.99
N MET A 242 -3.44 3.86 -16.41
CA MET A 242 -2.25 3.34 -17.11
C MET A 242 -2.17 1.81 -17.10
N ALA A 243 -3.10 1.14 -16.41
CA ALA A 243 -3.01 -0.27 -16.05
C ALA A 243 -3.35 -1.25 -17.17
#